data_AF-A0A7C6U7L6-F1
#
_entry.id   AF-A0A7C6U7L6-F1
#
_cell.length_a   1.000
_cell.length_b   1.000
_cell.length_c   1.000
_cell.angle_alpha   90.00
_cell.angle_beta   90.00
_cell.angle_gamma   90.00
#
_symmetry.space_group_name_H-M   'P 1'
#
loop_
_entity.id
_entity.type
_entity.pdbx_description
1 polymer ?
#
loop_
_entity_poly.entity_id
_entity_poly.type
_entity_poly.pdbx_seq_one_letter_code
_entity_poly.pdbx_strand_id
1 'polypeptide(L)'
;LARWGWWAAGGAALLATTVPRWFSEGFRHPSGREYAARNGLTAAMAFLFLGPVVLAPEGTRFPVLESRPLQAIGRWSYGIFLWHLIVLHFAFPLTRTPLWTRRMGVIWPVTVAGSIAAGAASYRFIEEPARKALSPHA
;
A
#
# COMPACT_ATOMS: atom_id res chain seq x y z
N LEU A 1 -20.82 -8.68 -14.73
CA LEU A 1 -19.90 -8.30 -13.63
C LEU A 1 -18.59 -7.80 -14.26
N ALA A 2 -18.70 -6.91 -15.25
CA ALA A 2 -18.36 -5.49 -15.13
C ALA A 2 -16.91 -5.32 -14.69
N ARG A 3 -16.02 -4.79 -15.55
CA ARG A 3 -14.58 -4.57 -15.29
C ARG A 3 -14.22 -4.12 -13.85
N TRP A 4 -15.12 -3.37 -13.21
CA TRP A 4 -15.00 -2.84 -11.86
C TRP A 4 -15.30 -3.85 -10.74
N GLY A 5 -15.95 -4.97 -11.03
CA GLY A 5 -16.37 -5.99 -10.06
C GLY A 5 -15.19 -6.69 -9.39
N TRP A 6 -14.10 -6.92 -10.12
CA TRP A 6 -12.84 -7.45 -9.57
C TRP A 6 -12.25 -6.50 -8.53
N TRP A 7 -12.11 -5.22 -8.88
CA TRP A 7 -11.57 -4.22 -7.97
C TRP A 7 -12.52 -3.88 -6.82
N ALA A 8 -13.83 -3.93 -7.03
CA ALA A 8 -14.82 -3.79 -5.97
C ALA A 8 -14.75 -4.97 -4.99
N ALA A 9 -14.62 -6.20 -5.49
CA ALA A 9 -14.43 -7.39 -4.64
C ALA A 9 -13.07 -7.36 -3.92
N GLY A 10 -12.00 -6.94 -4.59
CA GLY A 10 -10.69 -6.72 -3.99
C GLY A 10 -10.73 -5.65 -2.89
N GLY A 11 -11.43 -4.54 -3.13
CA GLY A 11 -11.70 -3.50 -2.14
C GLY A 11 -12.52 -4.00 -0.95
N ALA A 12 -13.53 -4.84 -1.20
CA ALA A 12 -14.31 -5.47 -0.14
C ALA A 12 -13.44 -6.44 0.69
N ALA A 13 -12.56 -7.20 0.05
CA ALA A 13 -11.59 -8.06 0.73
C ALA A 13 -10.62 -7.25 1.59
N LEU A 14 -10.08 -6.14 1.07
CA LEU A 14 -9.26 -5.20 1.84
C LEU A 14 -10.01 -4.69 3.08
N LEU A 15 -11.22 -4.17 2.91
CA LEU A 15 -12.05 -3.67 4.01
C LEU A 15 -12.35 -4.76 5.05
N ALA A 16 -12.57 -6.00 4.60
CA ALA A 16 -12.78 -7.13 5.48
C ALA A 16 -11.55 -7.41 6.39
N THR A 17 -10.31 -7.21 5.91
CA THR A 17 -9.09 -7.39 6.73
C THR A 17 -8.98 -6.38 7.89
N THR A 18 -9.67 -5.23 7.77
CA THR A 18 -9.63 -4.14 8.75
C THR A 18 -10.75 -4.21 9.79
N VAL A 19 -11.59 -5.25 9.76
CA VAL A 19 -12.76 -5.38 10.63
C VAL A 19 -12.35 -5.83 12.05
N PRO A 20 -12.51 -4.99 13.09
CA PRO A 20 -12.05 -5.32 14.46
C PRO A 20 -12.78 -6.50 15.11
N ARG A 21 -14.02 -6.77 14.68
CA ARG A 21 -14.82 -7.90 15.19
C ARG A 21 -14.32 -9.27 14.70
N TRP A 22 -13.50 -9.31 13.65
CA TRP A 22 -13.06 -10.54 12.99
C TRP A 22 -11.59 -10.87 13.25
N PHE A 23 -10.79 -9.85 13.58
CA PHE A 23 -9.36 -10.00 13.77
C PHE A 23 -8.92 -9.26 15.03
N SER A 24 -8.03 -9.91 15.78
CA SER A 24 -7.31 -9.34 16.90
C SER A 24 -6.53 -8.09 16.49
N GLU A 25 -6.53 -7.13 17.41
CA GLU A 25 -5.85 -5.85 17.30
C GLU A 25 -4.66 -5.80 18.28
N GLY A 26 -3.73 -4.89 18.03
CA GLY A 26 -2.60 -4.68 18.93
C GLY A 26 -1.54 -5.76 18.81
N PHE A 27 -0.76 -5.89 19.88
CA PHE A 27 0.23 -6.96 20.05
C PHE A 27 -0.38 -8.26 20.58
N ARG A 28 -1.69 -8.48 20.38
CA ARG A 28 -2.33 -9.75 20.76
C ARG A 28 -1.97 -10.80 19.73
N HIS A 29 -1.44 -11.93 20.18
CA HIS A 29 -1.08 -13.00 19.26
C HIS A 29 -2.35 -13.61 18.64
N PRO A 30 -2.50 -13.59 17.30
CA PRO A 30 -3.65 -14.17 16.64
C PRO A 30 -3.62 -15.69 16.76
N SER A 31 -4.79 -16.32 16.76
CA SER A 31 -4.84 -17.78 16.61
C SER A 31 -4.35 -18.19 15.21
N GLY A 32 -3.85 -19.42 15.06
CA GLY A 32 -3.38 -19.91 13.75
C GLY A 32 -4.44 -19.81 12.65
N ARG A 33 -5.73 -20.04 12.99
CA ARG A 33 -6.86 -19.89 12.06
C ARG A 33 -7.09 -18.44 11.65
N GLU A 34 -6.98 -17.53 12.59
CA GLU A 34 -7.13 -16.10 12.35
C GLU A 34 -6.00 -15.54 11.48
N TYR A 35 -4.76 -15.94 11.75
CA TYR A 35 -3.61 -15.61 10.92
C TYR A 35 -3.81 -16.14 9.49
N ALA A 36 -4.19 -17.41 9.33
CA ALA A 36 -4.45 -18.00 8.02
C ALA A 36 -5.58 -17.27 7.27
N ALA A 37 -6.68 -16.94 7.96
CA ALA A 37 -7.80 -16.19 7.36
C ALA A 37 -7.38 -14.79 6.91
N ARG A 38 -6.60 -14.06 7.74
CA ARG A 38 -6.13 -12.71 7.41
C ARG A 38 -5.19 -12.73 6.20
N ASN A 39 -4.24 -13.66 6.17
CA ASN A 39 -3.33 -13.81 5.04
C ASN A 39 -4.05 -14.28 3.77
N GLY A 40 -4.97 -15.24 3.88
CA GLY A 40 -5.77 -15.71 2.76
C GLY A 40 -6.63 -14.59 2.14
N LEU A 41 -7.21 -13.73 2.98
CA LEU A 41 -7.98 -12.58 2.53
C LEU A 41 -7.09 -11.52 1.85
N THR A 42 -5.90 -11.26 2.38
CA THR A 42 -4.90 -10.38 1.74
C THR A 42 -4.41 -10.95 0.41
N ALA A 43 -4.22 -12.28 0.31
CA ALA A 43 -3.86 -12.95 -0.93
C ALA A 43 -4.99 -12.86 -1.97
N ALA A 44 -6.24 -13.09 -1.55
CA ALA A 44 -7.41 -12.94 -2.40
C ALA A 44 -7.57 -11.49 -2.88
N MET A 45 -7.38 -10.51 -1.99
CA MET A 45 -7.35 -9.09 -2.34
C MET A 45 -6.30 -8.82 -3.42
N ALA A 46 -5.05 -9.25 -3.23
CA ALA A 46 -3.97 -9.06 -4.20
C ALA A 46 -4.31 -9.69 -5.56
N PHE A 47 -4.82 -10.93 -5.55
CA PHE A 47 -5.28 -11.61 -6.76
C PHE A 47 -6.40 -10.84 -7.48
N LEU A 48 -7.38 -10.31 -6.74
CA LEU A 48 -8.51 -9.57 -7.32
C LEU A 48 -8.10 -8.20 -7.89
N PHE A 49 -7.09 -7.55 -7.31
CA PHE A 49 -6.54 -6.30 -7.87
C PHE A 49 -5.68 -6.54 -9.11
N LEU A 50 -4.80 -7.54 -9.08
CA LEU A 50 -3.85 -7.83 -10.15
C LEU A 50 -4.47 -8.63 -11.31
N GLY A 51 -5.35 -9.58 -11.01
CA GLY A 51 -5.99 -10.48 -11.98
C GLY A 51 -6.54 -9.79 -13.23
N PRO A 52 -7.39 -8.75 -13.12
CA PRO A 52 -7.93 -8.09 -14.31
C PRO A 52 -6.88 -7.32 -15.12
N VAL A 53 -5.75 -6.93 -14.52
CA VAL A 53 -4.67 -6.23 -15.23
C VAL A 53 -3.76 -7.24 -15.93
N VAL A 54 -3.45 -8.37 -15.28
CA VAL A 54 -2.59 -9.43 -15.79
C VAL A 54 -3.28 -10.26 -16.88
N LEU A 55 -4.58 -10.53 -16.73
CA LEU A 55 -5.38 -11.32 -17.67
C LEU A 55 -6.00 -10.48 -18.79
N ALA A 56 -5.75 -9.17 -18.82
CA ALA A 56 -6.32 -8.30 -19.83
C ALA A 56 -5.77 -8.64 -21.23
N PRO A 57 -6.62 -8.66 -22.27
CA PRO A 57 -6.16 -8.79 -23.65
C PRO A 57 -5.17 -7.69 -24.01
N GLU A 58 -4.25 -8.01 -24.91
CA GLU A 58 -3.30 -7.04 -25.46
C GLU A 58 -4.03 -5.81 -26.01
N GLY A 59 -3.51 -4.61 -25.69
CA GLY A 59 -4.12 -3.34 -26.09
C GLY A 59 -5.23 -2.82 -25.16
N THR A 60 -5.62 -3.57 -24.12
CA THR A 60 -6.54 -3.07 -23.09
C THR A 60 -5.89 -1.92 -22.34
N ARG A 61 -6.57 -0.76 -22.31
CA ARG A 61 -6.08 0.42 -21.59
C ARG A 61 -6.72 0.58 -20.22
N PHE A 62 -5.92 1.04 -19.29
CA PHE A 62 -6.33 1.38 -17.93
C PHE A 62 -6.01 2.85 -17.64
N PRO A 63 -6.85 3.82 -18.09
CA PRO A 63 -6.52 5.25 -18.03
C PRO A 63 -6.12 5.76 -16.65
N VAL A 64 -6.69 5.19 -15.59
CA VAL A 64 -6.35 5.53 -14.20
C VAL A 64 -4.95 5.01 -13.84
N LEU A 65 -4.65 3.74 -14.12
CA LEU A 65 -3.33 3.11 -13.87
C LEU A 65 -2.23 3.71 -14.75
N GLU A 66 -2.58 4.08 -15.97
CA GLU A 66 -1.68 4.74 -16.95
C GLU A 66 -1.49 6.24 -16.66
N SER A 67 -2.23 6.81 -15.71
CA SER A 67 -2.11 8.22 -15.38
C SER A 67 -0.72 8.55 -14.80
N ARG A 68 -0.20 9.74 -15.14
CA ARG A 68 1.08 10.25 -14.63
C ARG A 68 1.24 10.15 -13.10
N PRO A 69 0.26 10.54 -12.26
CA PRO A 69 0.42 10.45 -10.81
C PRO A 69 0.50 9.00 -10.32
N LEU A 70 -0.31 8.08 -10.86
CA LEU A 70 -0.31 6.69 -10.41
C LEU A 70 0.98 5.97 -10.84
N GLN A 71 1.49 6.29 -12.03
CA GLN A 71 2.82 5.84 -12.47
C GLN A 71 3.97 6.40 -11.62
N ALA A 72 3.86 7.65 -11.15
CA ALA A 72 4.84 8.24 -10.23
C ALA A 72 4.85 7.52 -8.88
N ILE A 73 3.68 7.28 -8.30
CA ILE A 73 3.53 6.51 -7.06
C ILE A 73 4.09 5.10 -7.23
N GLY A 74 3.85 4.44 -8.38
CA GLY A 74 4.43 3.14 -8.71
C GLY A 74 5.95 3.15 -8.70
N ARG A 75 6.58 4.17 -9.29
CA ARG A 75 8.06 4.33 -9.26
C ARG A 75 8.61 4.58 -7.87
N TRP A 76 7.88 5.30 -7.02
CA TRP A 76 8.27 5.59 -5.64
C TRP A 76 7.87 4.50 -4.65
N SER A 77 7.18 3.45 -5.09
CA SER A 77 6.59 2.42 -4.21
C SER A 77 7.61 1.77 -3.28
N TYR A 78 8.82 1.53 -3.77
CA TYR A 78 9.91 0.99 -2.97
C TYR A 78 10.32 1.95 -1.84
N GLY A 79 10.59 3.22 -2.16
CA GLY A 79 10.86 4.24 -1.15
C GLY A 79 9.70 4.41 -0.16
N ILE A 80 8.45 4.41 -0.61
CA ILE A 80 7.27 4.47 0.25
C ILE A 80 7.27 3.29 1.25
N PHE A 81 7.54 2.06 0.77
CA PHE A 81 7.63 0.88 1.62
C PHE A 81 8.76 0.98 2.65
N LEU A 82 9.92 1.54 2.31
CA LEU A 82 11.01 1.70 3.28
C LEU A 82 10.71 2.77 4.34
N TRP A 83 10.20 3.92 3.91
CA TRP A 83 10.10 5.09 4.77
C TRP A 83 8.83 5.12 5.63
N HIS A 84 7.77 4.40 5.27
CA HIS A 84 6.48 4.54 5.95
C HIS A 84 6.52 4.22 7.45
N LEU A 85 7.35 3.26 7.91
CA LEU A 85 7.50 2.95 9.34
C LEU A 85 8.14 4.10 10.11
N ILE A 86 9.15 4.74 9.51
CA ILE A 86 9.80 5.93 10.09
C ILE A 86 8.82 7.10 10.12
N VAL A 87 8.07 7.29 9.03
CA VAL A 87 7.01 8.31 8.96
C VAL A 87 5.96 8.06 10.05
N LEU A 88 5.51 6.82 10.24
CA LEU A 88 4.58 6.45 11.32
C LEU A 88 5.17 6.78 12.70
N HIS A 89 6.43 6.41 12.94
CA HIS A 89 7.13 6.67 14.19
C HIS A 89 7.08 8.15 14.58
N PHE A 90 7.22 9.06 13.61
CA PHE A 90 7.11 10.51 13.84
C PHE A 90 5.65 11.00 13.81
N ALA A 91 4.79 10.44 12.96
CA ALA A 91 3.42 10.91 12.79
C ALA A 91 2.58 10.78 14.08
N PHE A 92 2.74 9.69 14.84
CA PHE A 92 2.03 9.49 16.11
C PHE A 92 2.30 10.60 17.15
N PRO A 93 3.56 10.89 17.53
CA PRO A 93 3.86 11.95 18.48
C PRO A 93 3.51 13.33 17.93
N LEU A 94 3.78 13.63 16.66
CA LEU A 94 3.46 14.95 16.06
C LEU A 94 1.95 15.24 16.08
N THR A 95 1.12 14.23 15.81
CA THR A 95 -0.34 14.39 15.80
C THR A 95 -0.98 14.22 17.18
N ARG A 96 -0.17 13.97 18.23
CA ARG A 96 -0.63 13.64 19.59
C ARG A 96 -1.67 12.51 19.59
N THR A 97 -1.49 11.54 18.70
CA THR A 97 -2.41 10.41 18.55
C THR A 97 -1.85 9.22 19.33
N PRO A 98 -2.54 8.72 20.37
CA PRO A 98 -2.11 7.50 21.05
C PRO A 98 -2.20 6.30 20.10
N LEU A 99 -1.26 5.37 20.22
CA LEU A 99 -1.31 4.10 19.50
C LEU A 99 -2.64 3.39 19.80
N TRP A 100 -3.22 2.74 18.79
CA TRP A 100 -4.48 1.96 18.90
C TRP A 100 -5.74 2.79 19.20
N THR A 101 -5.70 4.12 19.05
CA THR A 101 -6.90 4.97 19.13
C THR A 101 -7.65 4.99 17.79
N ARG A 102 -8.98 5.16 17.80
CA ARG A 102 -9.81 5.38 16.60
C ARG A 102 -9.63 6.77 15.96
N ARG A 103 -8.39 7.26 15.85
CA ARG A 103 -8.03 8.50 15.12
C ARG A 103 -7.44 8.19 13.75
N MET A 104 -7.95 7.12 13.11
CA MET A 104 -7.48 6.65 11.81
C MET A 104 -7.63 7.74 10.72
N GLY A 105 -8.68 8.56 10.80
CA GLY A 105 -8.91 9.68 9.88
C GLY A 105 -7.85 10.79 9.92
N VAL A 106 -7.02 10.86 10.96
CA VAL A 106 -5.90 11.82 11.06
C VAL A 106 -4.57 11.15 10.74
N ILE A 107 -4.28 10.02 11.38
CA ILE A 107 -2.98 9.36 11.22
C ILE A 107 -2.79 8.77 9.81
N TRP A 108 -3.85 8.26 9.19
CA TRP A 108 -3.80 7.67 7.86
C TRP A 108 -3.40 8.68 6.78
N PRO A 109 -4.07 9.84 6.60
CA PRO A 109 -3.66 10.79 5.56
C PRO A 109 -2.28 11.39 5.81
N VAL A 110 -1.92 11.65 7.08
CA VAL A 110 -0.57 12.14 7.44
C VAL A 110 0.50 11.12 7.05
N THR A 111 0.27 9.85 7.36
CA THR A 111 1.21 8.78 7.03
C THR A 111 1.32 8.59 5.53
N VAL A 112 0.19 8.56 4.81
CA VAL A 112 0.18 8.40 3.35
C VAL A 112 0.91 9.56 2.68
N ALA A 113 0.57 10.80 3.02
CA ALA A 113 1.22 11.98 2.43
C ALA A 113 2.71 12.04 2.78
N GLY A 114 3.06 11.80 4.04
CA GLY A 114 4.44 11.78 4.51
C GLY A 114 5.27 10.68 3.83
N SER A 115 4.71 9.49 3.65
CA SER A 115 5.40 8.37 3.00
C SER A 115 5.58 8.60 1.51
N ILE A 116 4.59 9.19 0.83
CA ILE A 116 4.72 9.59 -0.58
C ILE A 116 5.81 10.66 -0.73
N ALA A 117 5.83 11.69 0.12
CA ALA A 117 6.84 12.74 0.08
C ALA A 117 8.25 12.19 0.36
N ALA A 118 8.40 11.37 1.41
CA ALA A 118 9.66 10.73 1.75
C ALA A 118 10.12 9.75 0.65
N GLY A 119 9.21 8.94 0.11
CA GLY A 119 9.49 8.03 -1.00
C GLY A 119 9.90 8.76 -2.27
N ALA A 120 9.24 9.86 -2.63
CA ALA A 120 9.60 10.69 -3.78
C ALA A 120 10.98 11.35 -3.60
N ALA A 121 11.29 11.84 -2.39
CA ALA A 121 12.59 12.39 -2.07
C ALA A 121 13.68 11.30 -2.14
N SER A 122 13.46 10.15 -1.52
CA SER A 122 14.34 8.99 -1.55
C SER A 122 14.62 8.55 -2.98
N TYR A 123 13.59 8.47 -3.83
CA TYR A 123 13.74 8.10 -5.22
C TYR A 123 14.68 9.06 -5.96
N ARG A 124 14.47 10.38 -5.80
CA ARG A 124 15.25 11.40 -6.52
C ARG A 124 16.68 11.55 -6.01
N PHE A 125 16.89 11.45 -4.70
CA PHE A 125 18.19 11.75 -4.08
C PHE A 125 19.03 10.51 -3.77
N ILE A 126 18.44 9.33 -3.69
CA ILE A 126 19.14 8.09 -3.33
C ILE A 126 19.06 7.10 -4.48
N GLU A 127 17.85 6.72 -4.91
CA GLU A 127 17.69 5.61 -5.86
C GLU A 127 18.15 5.97 -7.27
N GLU A 128 17.82 7.16 -7.78
CA GLU A 128 18.22 7.59 -9.11
C GLU A 128 19.74 7.81 -9.23
N PRO A 129 20.42 8.49 -8.29
CA PRO A 129 21.88 8.61 -8.31
C PRO A 129 22.58 7.27 -8.16
N ALA A 130 22.11 6.40 -7.25
CA ALA A 130 22.68 5.06 -7.09
C ALA A 130 22.53 4.22 -8.36
N ARG A 131 21.36 4.28 -9.01
CA ARG A 131 21.10 3.58 -10.28
C ARG A 131 22.07 4.03 -11.38
N LYS A 132 22.32 5.34 -11.50
CA LYS A 132 23.28 5.89 -12.47
C LYS A 132 24.72 5.50 -12.14
N ALA A 133 25.09 5.45 -10.86
CA ALA A 133 26.42 5.05 -10.43
C ALA A 133 26.69 3.54 -10.61
N LEU A 134 25.64 2.71 -10.46
CA LEU A 134 25.73 1.25 -10.52
C LEU A 134 25.42 0.66 -11.89
N SER A 135 24.82 1.44 -12.81
CA SER A 135 24.70 0.99 -14.19
C SER A 135 26.10 0.83 -14.77
N PRO A 136 26.50 -0.38 -15.21
CA PRO A 136 27.76 -0.56 -15.91
C PRO A 136 27.78 0.41 -17.07
N HIS A 137 28.88 1.15 -17.23
CA HIS A 137 29.10 1.97 -18.40
C HIS A 137 29.07 1.02 -19.61
N ALA A 138 27.95 1.02 -20.33
CA ALA A 138 27.85 0.38 -21.64
C ALA A 138 28.62 1.21 -22.67
#